data_AF-A0A4P2PT65-F1
#
_entry.id   AF-A0A4P2PT65-F1
#
_cell.length_a   1.000
_cell.length_b   1.000
_cell.length_c   1.000
_cell.angle_alpha   90.00
_cell.angle_beta   90.00
_cell.angle_gamma   90.00
#
_symmetry.space_group_name_H-M   'P 1'
#
loop_
_entity.id
_entity.type
_entity.pdbx_description
1 polymer ?
#
loop_
_entity_poly.entity_id
_entity_poly.type
_entity_poly.pdbx_seq_one_letter_code
_entity_poly.pdbx_strand_id
1 'polypeptide(L)'
;MGNRHHNKKLRADVRAKMARTGESYQKALARLLAERSAPGPVRGVDLVPIDYFGAPAALATFEIAGRLACLVVSSPHHPRPFPRGPLVALAARGLRTVH
;
A
#
# COMPACT_ATOMS: atom_id res chain seq x y z
N MET A 1 27.20 -15.98 -23.25
CA MET A 1 27.69 -14.68 -23.78
C MET A 1 26.64 -13.82 -24.51
N GLY A 2 25.34 -14.20 -24.55
CA GLY A 2 24.31 -13.44 -25.32
C GLY A 2 23.85 -12.09 -24.72
N ASN A 3 23.89 -11.93 -23.39
CA ASN A 3 23.30 -10.77 -22.72
C ASN A 3 24.14 -9.47 -22.79
N ARG A 4 25.40 -9.54 -23.25
CA ARG A 4 26.28 -8.35 -23.37
C ARG A 4 25.89 -7.46 -24.55
N HIS A 5 25.60 -8.07 -25.70
CA HIS A 5 25.20 -7.35 -26.91
C HIS A 5 23.81 -6.74 -26.77
N HIS A 6 22.88 -7.47 -26.14
CA HIS A 6 21.52 -6.98 -25.89
C HIS A 6 21.51 -5.71 -25.03
N ASN A 7 22.32 -5.68 -23.97
CA ASN A 7 22.46 -4.50 -23.12
C ASN A 7 23.15 -3.32 -23.81
N LYS A 8 24.03 -3.56 -24.79
CA LYS A 8 24.69 -2.48 -25.55
C LYS A 8 23.69 -1.71 -26.42
N LYS A 9 22.78 -2.43 -27.10
CA LYS A 9 21.71 -1.83 -27.90
C LYS A 9 20.76 -1.01 -27.04
N LEU A 10 20.29 -1.60 -25.93
CA LEU A 10 19.39 -0.94 -24.99
C LEU A 10 20.00 0.38 -24.44
N ARG A 11 21.29 0.38 -24.09
CA ARG A 11 21.98 1.59 -23.62
C ARG A 11 22.09 2.67 -24.70
N ALA A 12 22.31 2.29 -25.96
CA ALA A 12 22.37 3.24 -27.07
C ALA A 12 20.99 3.88 -27.31
N ASP A 13 19.92 3.09 -27.29
CA ASP A 13 18.55 3.56 -27.50
C ASP A 13 18.11 4.53 -26.38
N VAL A 14 18.45 4.22 -25.12
CA VAL A 14 18.17 5.11 -23.99
C VAL A 14 18.92 6.45 -24.12
N ARG A 15 20.20 6.43 -24.51
CA ARG A 15 20.96 7.68 -24.74
C ARG A 15 20.38 8.49 -25.91
N ALA A 16 20.00 7.84 -27.00
CA ALA A 16 19.40 8.52 -28.15
C ALA A 16 18.03 9.14 -27.81
N LYS A 17 17.27 8.52 -26.91
CA LYS A 17 16.02 9.08 -26.38
C LYS A 17 16.28 10.28 -25.46
N MET A 18 17.29 10.19 -24.58
CA MET A 18 17.72 11.30 -23.71
C MET A 18 18.19 12.51 -24.51
N ALA A 19 19.01 12.29 -25.54
CA ALA A 19 19.49 13.36 -26.42
C ALA A 19 18.34 14.08 -27.14
N ARG A 20 17.29 13.35 -27.55
CA ARG A 20 16.10 13.93 -28.20
C ARG A 20 15.19 14.71 -27.25
N THR A 21 15.09 14.27 -26.00
CA THR A 21 14.18 14.86 -25.00
C THR A 21 14.84 15.92 -24.13
N GLY A 22 16.18 16.04 -24.16
CA GLY A 22 16.95 16.89 -23.26
C GLY A 22 16.94 16.39 -21.80
N GLU A 23 16.42 15.19 -21.55
CA GLU A 23 16.29 14.63 -20.20
C GLU A 23 17.62 14.04 -19.71
N SER A 24 18.05 14.43 -18.50
CA SER A 24 19.26 13.87 -17.90
C SER A 24 19.04 12.42 -17.46
N TYR A 25 20.12 11.63 -17.46
CA TYR A 25 20.06 10.22 -17.06
C TYR A 25 19.49 10.02 -15.66
N GLN A 26 19.94 10.86 -14.72
CA GLN A 26 19.49 10.82 -13.33
C GLN A 26 17.98 11.10 -13.21
N LYS A 27 17.46 12.05 -13.99
CA LYS A 27 16.03 12.39 -13.99
C LYS A 27 15.17 11.25 -14.54
N ALA A 28 15.60 10.62 -15.63
CA ALA A 28 14.90 9.46 -16.19
C ALA A 28 14.93 8.25 -15.24
N LEU A 29 16.07 8.02 -14.57
CA LEU A 29 16.19 6.96 -13.57
C LEU A 29 15.30 7.23 -12.36
N ALA A 30 15.28 8.48 -11.86
CA ALA A 30 14.41 8.88 -10.76
C ALA A 30 12.92 8.69 -11.12
N ARG A 31 12.51 9.04 -12.34
CA ARG A 31 11.14 8.80 -12.83
C ARG A 31 10.80 7.30 -12.83
N LEU A 32 11.67 6.45 -13.38
CA LEU A 32 11.43 5.00 -13.41
C LEU A 32 11.35 4.40 -12.01
N LEU A 33 12.19 4.87 -11.08
CA LEU A 33 12.13 4.45 -9.68
C LEU A 33 10.84 4.94 -9.00
N ALA A 34 10.40 6.17 -9.29
CA ALA A 34 9.15 6.72 -8.76
C ALA A 34 7.92 5.96 -9.31
N GLU A 35 7.87 5.67 -10.60
CA GLU A 35 6.81 4.87 -11.23
C GLU A 35 6.75 3.44 -10.65
N ARG A 36 7.90 2.84 -10.33
CA ARG A 36 7.96 1.51 -9.71
C ARG A 36 7.60 1.53 -8.22
N SER A 37 7.80 2.67 -7.56
CA SER A 37 7.52 2.85 -6.12
C SER A 37 6.12 3.37 -5.86
N ALA A 38 5.40 3.82 -6.89
CA ALA A 38 4.02 4.22 -6.79
C ALA A 38 3.17 2.96 -6.54
N PRO A 39 2.50 2.84 -5.38
CA PRO A 39 1.52 1.78 -5.19
C PRO A 39 0.46 1.93 -6.27
N GLY A 40 0.25 0.85 -7.05
CA GLY A 40 -0.82 0.84 -8.05
C GLY A 40 -2.18 1.15 -7.40
N PRO A 41 -3.17 1.61 -8.19
CA PRO A 41 -4.50 1.86 -7.66
C PRO A 41 -5.02 0.58 -6.99
N VAL A 42 -5.40 0.70 -5.72
CA VAL A 42 -5.97 -0.39 -4.93
C VAL A 42 -7.25 -0.85 -5.64
N ARG A 43 -7.25 -2.09 -6.16
CA ARG A 43 -8.42 -2.70 -6.80
C ARG A 43 -9.07 -3.67 -5.82
N GLY A 44 -10.40 -3.63 -5.75
CA GLY A 44 -11.19 -4.56 -4.92
C GLY A 44 -10.98 -4.35 -3.43
N VAL A 45 -11.53 -3.26 -2.88
CA VAL A 45 -11.62 -3.09 -1.42
C VAL A 45 -12.94 -3.70 -0.96
N ASP A 46 -12.87 -4.85 -0.30
CA ASP A 46 -14.03 -5.42 0.39
C ASP A 46 -14.02 -4.97 1.85
N LEU A 47 -15.20 -4.54 2.33
CA LEU A 47 -15.40 -4.15 3.72
C LEU A 47 -16.24 -5.22 4.42
N VAL A 48 -15.62 -5.94 5.34
CA VAL A 48 -16.28 -6.97 6.14
C VAL A 48 -16.54 -6.43 7.54
N PRO A 49 -17.80 -6.28 7.98
CA PRO A 49 -18.10 -5.91 9.36
C PRO A 49 -17.56 -6.97 10.33
N ILE A 50 -16.90 -6.53 11.40
CA ILE A 50 -16.36 -7.40 12.46
C ILE A 50 -16.59 -6.78 13.84
N ASP A 51 -16.59 -7.63 14.86
CA ASP A 51 -16.46 -7.20 16.25
C ASP A 51 -15.00 -7.36 16.71
N TYR A 52 -14.26 -6.26 16.78
CA TYR A 52 -12.89 -6.25 17.27
C TYR A 52 -12.88 -6.05 18.79
N PHE A 53 -12.76 -7.15 19.54
CA PHE A 53 -12.82 -7.15 21.01
C PHE A 53 -14.12 -6.52 21.58
N GLY A 54 -15.22 -6.67 20.85
CA GLY A 54 -16.53 -6.13 21.20
C GLY A 54 -16.74 -4.66 20.83
N ALA A 55 -15.81 -4.07 20.07
CA ALA A 55 -16.01 -2.79 19.38
C ALA A 55 -16.38 -3.04 17.91
N PRO A 56 -17.45 -2.41 17.39
CA PRO A 56 -17.83 -2.56 15.98
C PRO A 56 -16.75 -1.94 15.09
N ALA A 57 -16.25 -2.72 14.15
CA ALA A 57 -15.22 -2.32 13.20
C ALA A 57 -15.49 -2.93 11.82
N ALA A 58 -14.72 -2.52 10.82
CA ALA A 58 -14.71 -3.15 9.51
C ALA A 58 -13.29 -3.61 9.16
N LEU A 59 -13.17 -4.83 8.65
CA LEU A 59 -11.95 -5.30 8.01
C LEU A 59 -11.99 -4.87 6.55
N ALA A 60 -11.09 -3.96 6.17
CA ALA A 60 -10.85 -3.62 4.78
C ALA A 60 -9.82 -4.60 4.22
N THR A 61 -10.23 -5.46 3.30
CA THR A 61 -9.33 -6.34 2.56
C THR A 61 -9.12 -5.79 1.16
N PHE A 62 -7.88 -5.75 0.70
CA PHE A 62 -7.56 -5.23 -0.61
C PHE A 62 -6.28 -5.83 -1.16
N GLU A 63 -6.16 -5.86 -2.48
CA GLU A 63 -4.96 -6.35 -3.16
C GLU A 63 -4.02 -5.19 -3.49
N ILE A 64 -2.74 -5.34 -3.10
CA ILE A 64 -1.68 -4.40 -3.44
C ILE A 64 -0.45 -5.17 -3.95
N ALA A 65 -0.04 -4.88 -5.19
CA ALA A 65 1.10 -5.53 -5.84
C ALA A 65 1.07 -7.07 -5.82
N GLY A 66 -0.10 -7.68 -6.07
CA GLY A 66 -0.25 -9.14 -6.09
C GLY A 66 -0.32 -9.79 -4.71
N ARG A 67 -0.45 -8.99 -3.64
CA ARG A 67 -0.55 -9.45 -2.26
C ARG A 67 -1.85 -8.99 -1.64
N LEU A 68 -2.53 -9.90 -0.94
CA LEU A 68 -3.67 -9.56 -0.11
C LEU A 68 -3.17 -8.82 1.14
N ALA A 69 -3.70 -7.63 1.37
CA ALA A 69 -3.50 -6.85 2.58
C ALA A 69 -4.84 -6.66 3.29
N CYS A 70 -4.79 -6.55 4.61
CA CYS A 70 -5.97 -6.30 5.43
C CYS A 70 -5.68 -5.20 6.45
N LEU A 71 -6.65 -4.31 6.66
CA LEU A 71 -6.57 -3.23 7.64
C LEU A 71 -7.88 -3.14 8.41
N VAL A 72 -7.80 -3.02 9.73
CA VAL A 72 -8.99 -2.81 10.57
C VAL A 72 -9.30 -1.32 10.64
N VAL A 73 -10.49 -0.94 10.20
CA VAL A 73 -10.96 0.44 10.13
C VAL A 73 -12.02 0.66 11.21
N SER A 74 -11.87 1.74 11.98
CA SER A 74 -12.89 2.20 12.92
C SER A 74 -14.15 2.67 12.20
N SER A 75 -15.31 2.38 12.79
CA SER A 75 -16.55 3.03 12.40
C SER A 75 -16.46 4.56 12.60
N PRO A 76 -16.93 5.39 11.65
CA PRO A 76 -16.91 6.85 11.76
C PRO A 76 -17.77 7.37 12.92
N HIS A 77 -18.61 6.53 13.52
CA HIS A 77 -19.42 6.88 14.69
C HIS A 77 -18.65 6.81 16.02
N HIS A 78 -17.34 6.52 16.01
CA HIS A 78 -16.56 6.44 17.22
C HIS A 78 -15.75 7.73 17.47
N PRO A 79 -16.05 8.52 18.52
CA PRO A 79 -15.35 9.79 18.80
C PRO A 79 -13.93 9.60 19.38
N ARG A 80 -13.41 8.36 19.40
CA ARG A 80 -12.11 8.00 19.97
C ARG A 80 -11.24 7.32 18.92
N PRO A 81 -9.92 7.51 18.93
CA PRO A 81 -9.02 6.80 18.03
C PRO A 81 -9.20 5.29 18.19
N PHE A 82 -9.18 4.56 17.07
CA PHE A 82 -9.30 3.10 17.10
C PHE A 82 -8.15 2.50 17.94
N PRO A 83 -8.43 1.53 18.83
CA PRO A 83 -7.41 0.97 19.71
C PRO A 83 -6.31 0.29 18.88
N ARG A 84 -5.06 0.73 19.09
CA ARG A 84 -3.87 0.19 18.40
C ARG A 84 -3.41 -1.18 18.91
N GLY A 85 -4.17 -1.80 19.81
CA GLY A 85 -3.84 -3.09 20.39
C GLY A 85 -5.03 -3.75 21.10
N PRO A 86 -5.01 -5.08 21.24
CA PRO A 86 -6.13 -5.84 21.78
C PRO A 86 -6.44 -5.49 23.24
N LEU A 87 -5.39 -5.28 24.06
CA LEU A 87 -5.55 -4.90 25.47
C LEU A 87 -6.16 -3.51 25.65
N VAL A 88 -5.84 -2.57 24.76
CA VAL A 88 -6.41 -1.22 24.78
C VAL A 88 -7.88 -1.27 24.34
N ALA A 89 -8.21 -2.11 23.36
CA ALA A 89 -9.59 -2.34 22.92
C ALA A 89 -10.45 -2.92 24.05
N LEU A 90 -9.91 -3.92 24.76
CA LEU A 90 -10.53 -4.52 25.95
C LEU A 90 -10.71 -3.51 27.09
N ALA A 91 -9.69 -2.71 27.39
CA ALA A 91 -9.74 -1.71 28.47
C ALA A 91 -10.74 -0.58 28.18
N ALA A 92 -10.87 -0.14 26.93
CA ALA A 92 -11.81 0.90 26.51
C ALA A 92 -13.28 0.50 26.69
N ARG A 93 -13.56 -0.80 26.82
CA ARG A 93 -14.90 -1.35 27.02
C ARG A 93 -15.48 -1.04 28.41
N GLY A 94 -14.62 -0.75 29.40
CA GLY A 94 -15.01 -0.74 30.81
C GLY A 94 -15.46 -2.12 31.29
N LEU A 95 -15.39 -2.38 32.60
CA LEU A 95 -15.95 -3.58 33.22
C LEU A 95 -17.47 -3.61 32.98
N ARG A 96 -17.90 -4.22 31.89
CA ARG A 96 -19.29 -4.68 31.75
C ARG A 96 -19.40 -5.96 32.56
N THR A 97 -19.91 -5.83 33.78
CA THR A 97 -20.42 -6.96 34.56
C THR A 97 -21.42 -7.70 33.68
N VAL A 98 -21.09 -8.95 33.38
CA VAL A 98 -22.02 -9.90 32.77
C VAL A 98 -22.97 -10.32 33.89
N HIS A 99 -24.23 -9.90 33.81
CA HIS A 99 -25.32 -10.43 34.62
C HIS A 99 -25.81 -11.74 34.04
#